data_AF-A0A5N5QPC4-F1
#
_entry.id   AF-A0A5N5QPC4-F1
#
_cell.length_a   1.000
_cell.length_b   1.000
_cell.length_c   1.000
_cell.angle_alpha   90.00
_cell.angle_beta   90.00
_cell.angle_gamma   90.00
#
_symmetry.space_group_name_H-M   'P 1'
#
loop_
_entity.id
_entity.type
_entity.pdbx_description
1 polymer ?
#
loop_
_entity_poly.entity_id
_entity_poly.type
_entity_poly.pdbx_seq_one_letter_code
_entity_poly.pdbx_strand_id
1 'polypeptide(L)'
;MDSTKTQPIHTPAPLPVRPPLREAEKPKVESEGEWRTGDAETAEWFNLLLQLVVQTYREELRSNLPGTTGDEAARVKIENWANATLQSDIMDNIVIHSLDLGVSAPRITEARMVPDLNDPNGFVAECNLSYIDTVSVSLSTSVLFNYPVPLFARLPVSLTLSLSLFSANVTIKPPAPTAIAPSVTLTLSPHFHLELRTTSLLGSRAKLADVPKIHQMIEERIKRAIADRATWKFMLPGLAARTAREGLPDILL
;
A
#
# COMPACT_ATOMS: atom_id res chain seq x y z
N MET A 1 -65.83 86.20 -17.63
CA MET A 1 -64.48 86.01 -18.20
C MET A 1 -63.63 85.48 -17.06
N ASP A 2 -63.65 84.16 -16.91
CA ASP A 2 -63.11 83.46 -15.76
C ASP A 2 -61.96 82.57 -16.27
N SER A 3 -60.75 82.85 -15.81
CA SER A 3 -59.52 82.19 -16.27
C SER A 3 -59.02 81.23 -15.18
N THR A 4 -59.62 80.04 -15.15
CA THR A 4 -59.11 78.86 -14.46
C THR A 4 -57.79 78.43 -15.08
N LYS A 5 -56.68 78.64 -14.36
CA LYS A 5 -55.36 78.12 -14.70
C LYS A 5 -55.17 76.75 -14.05
N THR A 6 -55.42 75.71 -14.83
CA THR A 6 -55.24 74.29 -14.48
C THR A 6 -53.76 73.97 -14.25
N GLN A 7 -53.41 73.44 -13.07
CA GLN A 7 -52.09 72.87 -12.82
C GLN A 7 -51.96 71.49 -13.51
N PRO A 8 -50.80 71.15 -14.11
CA PRO A 8 -50.61 69.84 -14.72
C PRO A 8 -50.47 68.75 -13.64
N ILE A 9 -51.25 67.69 -13.80
CA ILE A 9 -51.19 66.47 -12.99
C ILE A 9 -49.85 65.79 -13.25
N HIS A 10 -48.98 65.77 -12.24
CA HIS A 10 -47.75 64.99 -12.25
C HIS A 10 -48.10 63.50 -12.07
N THR A 11 -48.08 62.74 -13.16
CA THR A 11 -48.13 61.27 -13.11
C THR A 11 -46.76 60.76 -12.64
N PRO A 12 -46.66 60.01 -11.52
CA PRO A 12 -45.38 59.42 -11.14
C PRO A 12 -44.98 58.36 -12.16
N ALA A 13 -43.71 58.40 -12.59
CA ALA A 13 -43.15 57.41 -13.49
C ALA A 13 -43.22 56.00 -12.87
N PRO A 14 -43.46 54.93 -13.66
CA PRO A 14 -43.45 53.57 -13.14
C PRO A 14 -42.06 53.26 -12.56
N LEU A 15 -42.03 52.73 -11.34
CA LEU A 15 -40.80 52.22 -10.75
C LEU A 15 -40.20 51.14 -11.68
N PRO A 16 -38.88 51.11 -11.88
CA PRO A 16 -38.26 50.06 -12.68
C PRO A 16 -38.56 48.70 -12.02
N VAL A 17 -39.20 47.82 -12.78
CA VAL A 17 -39.46 46.44 -12.37
C VAL A 17 -38.11 45.80 -12.11
N ARG A 18 -37.87 45.42 -10.85
CA ARG A 18 -36.68 44.66 -10.45
C ARG A 18 -36.63 43.42 -11.36
N PRO A 19 -35.53 43.18 -12.10
CA PRO A 19 -35.41 41.92 -12.82
C PRO A 19 -35.58 40.78 -11.81
N PRO A 20 -36.22 39.67 -12.19
CA PRO A 20 -36.29 38.51 -11.30
C PRO A 20 -34.85 38.21 -10.87
N LEU A 21 -34.65 38.01 -9.56
CA LEU A 21 -33.40 37.50 -9.02
C LEU A 21 -33.01 36.34 -9.93
N ARG A 22 -31.89 36.48 -10.67
CA ARG A 22 -31.28 35.33 -11.33
C ARG A 22 -31.22 34.28 -10.24
N GLU A 23 -31.99 33.20 -10.40
CA GLU A 23 -31.74 31.99 -9.64
C GLU A 23 -30.24 31.78 -9.78
N ALA A 24 -29.53 31.92 -8.66
CA ALA A 24 -28.12 31.63 -8.64
C ALA A 24 -28.03 30.25 -9.27
N GLU A 25 -27.38 30.17 -10.43
CA GLU A 25 -27.01 28.91 -11.04
C GLU A 25 -26.35 28.14 -9.91
N LYS A 26 -27.09 27.19 -9.34
CA LYS A 26 -26.52 26.26 -8.38
C LYS A 26 -25.29 25.75 -9.11
N PRO A 27 -24.10 25.80 -8.50
CA PRO A 27 -22.92 25.27 -9.14
C PRO A 27 -23.33 23.91 -9.65
N LYS A 28 -23.25 23.74 -10.98
CA LYS A 28 -23.55 22.48 -11.64
C LYS A 28 -22.58 21.52 -10.97
N VAL A 29 -23.09 20.78 -9.97
CA VAL A 29 -22.37 19.67 -9.38
C VAL A 29 -22.16 18.78 -10.58
N GLU A 30 -20.93 18.79 -11.12
CA GLU A 30 -20.50 17.85 -12.14
C GLU A 30 -20.98 16.51 -11.66
N SER A 31 -21.83 15.92 -12.48
CA SER A 31 -22.70 14.83 -12.08
C SER A 31 -21.89 13.77 -11.36
N GLU A 32 -22.40 13.30 -10.22
CA GLU A 32 -22.00 12.08 -9.50
C GLU A 32 -22.14 10.79 -10.37
N GLY A 33 -22.12 10.93 -11.70
CA GLY A 33 -22.38 9.92 -12.71
C GLY A 33 -21.24 9.70 -13.71
N GLU A 34 -20.19 10.52 -13.74
CA GLU A 34 -19.14 10.39 -14.78
C GLU A 34 -17.92 9.55 -14.33
N TRP A 35 -17.70 9.40 -13.02
CA TRP A 35 -16.74 8.41 -12.48
C TRP A 35 -17.27 6.98 -12.55
N ARG A 36 -18.56 6.80 -12.84
CA ARG A 36 -19.18 5.49 -13.02
C ARG A 36 -18.68 4.95 -14.35
N THR A 37 -17.73 4.01 -14.30
CA THR A 37 -17.28 3.21 -15.45
C THR A 37 -16.39 3.95 -16.47
N GLY A 38 -15.46 4.79 -16.00
CA GLY A 38 -14.39 5.33 -16.85
C GLY A 38 -13.39 4.25 -17.26
N ASP A 39 -12.84 4.37 -18.48
CA ASP A 39 -11.72 3.56 -18.96
C ASP A 39 -10.58 3.55 -17.93
N ALA A 40 -9.88 2.41 -17.84
CA ALA A 40 -8.89 2.22 -16.79
C ALA A 40 -7.72 3.21 -16.93
N GLU A 41 -7.39 3.92 -15.84
CA GLU A 41 -6.32 4.92 -15.84
C GLU A 41 -4.94 4.26 -15.68
N THR A 42 -3.93 4.86 -16.31
CA THR A 42 -2.55 4.34 -16.33
C THR A 42 -1.70 4.77 -15.13
N ALA A 43 -2.18 5.68 -14.28
CA ALA A 43 -1.55 6.11 -13.03
C ALA A 43 -0.03 6.45 -13.12
N GLU A 44 0.45 6.95 -14.27
CA GLU A 44 1.90 7.11 -14.52
C GLU A 44 2.60 8.08 -13.56
N TRP A 45 1.94 9.17 -13.18
CA TRP A 45 2.49 10.10 -12.18
C TRP A 45 2.70 9.42 -10.82
N PHE A 46 1.80 8.49 -10.45
CA PHE A 46 1.88 7.76 -9.19
C PHE A 46 2.98 6.71 -9.24
N ASN A 47 3.19 6.07 -10.41
CA ASN A 47 4.31 5.16 -10.63
C ASN A 47 5.66 5.86 -10.44
N LEU A 48 5.82 7.09 -10.94
CA LEU A 48 7.02 7.90 -10.71
C LEU A 48 7.20 8.23 -9.22
N LEU A 49 6.12 8.57 -8.51
CA LEU A 49 6.17 8.81 -7.07
C LEU A 49 6.56 7.55 -6.29
N LEU A 50 5.98 6.40 -6.61
CA LEU A 50 6.33 5.12 -6.00
C LEU A 50 7.81 4.79 -6.21
N GLN A 51 8.35 5.11 -7.38
CA GLN A 51 9.77 4.91 -7.65
C GLN A 51 10.66 5.73 -6.71
N LEU A 52 10.33 7.00 -6.49
CA LEU A 52 11.05 7.85 -5.54
C LEU A 52 10.94 7.33 -4.11
N VAL A 53 9.74 6.92 -3.69
CA VAL A 53 9.52 6.37 -2.35
C VAL A 53 10.35 5.11 -2.12
N VAL A 54 10.34 4.16 -3.07
CA VAL A 54 11.14 2.93 -2.97
C VAL A 54 12.63 3.23 -2.97
N GLN A 55 13.08 4.22 -3.76
CA GLN A 55 14.48 4.67 -3.72
C GLN A 55 14.87 5.19 -2.34
N THR A 56 14.05 6.03 -1.71
CA THR A 56 14.30 6.51 -0.35
C THR A 56 14.37 5.38 0.66
N TYR A 57 13.46 4.39 0.59
CA TYR A 57 13.54 3.21 1.47
C TYR A 57 14.82 2.40 1.25
N ARG A 58 15.28 2.25 0.01
CA ARG A 58 16.54 1.56 -0.29
C ARG A 58 17.75 2.30 0.26
N GLU A 59 17.77 3.62 0.16
CA GLU A 59 18.84 4.47 0.72
C GLU A 59 18.86 4.39 2.25
N GLU A 60 17.69 4.43 2.89
CA GLU A 60 17.54 4.24 4.32
C GLU A 60 18.02 2.86 4.78
N LEU A 61 17.72 1.80 4.02
CA LEU A 61 18.28 0.46 4.27
C LEU A 61 19.81 0.46 4.19
N ARG A 62 20.38 1.18 3.21
CA ARG A 62 21.83 1.41 3.09
C ARG A 62 22.41 2.39 4.11
N SER A 63 21.58 2.91 5.03
CA SER A 63 21.97 3.93 6.01
C SER A 63 22.57 5.19 5.36
N ASN A 64 22.10 5.52 4.16
CA ASN A 64 22.60 6.63 3.33
C ASN A 64 24.12 6.56 3.02
N LEU A 65 24.70 5.34 3.05
CA LEU A 65 26.10 5.10 2.73
C LEU A 65 26.25 4.64 1.26
N PRO A 66 27.27 5.14 0.54
CA PRO A 66 27.51 4.74 -0.84
C PRO A 66 28.24 3.39 -0.95
N GLY A 67 28.00 2.70 -2.07
CA GLY A 67 28.74 1.51 -2.47
C GLY A 67 28.61 0.32 -1.52
N THR A 68 29.68 -0.48 -1.43
CA THR A 68 29.71 -1.75 -0.69
C THR A 68 29.44 -1.59 0.80
N THR A 69 29.80 -0.47 1.40
CA THR A 69 29.53 -0.17 2.81
C THR A 69 28.03 -0.02 3.08
N GLY A 70 27.30 0.59 2.14
CA GLY A 70 25.85 0.69 2.21
C GLY A 70 25.17 -0.66 2.04
N ASP A 71 25.65 -1.47 1.11
CA ASP A 71 25.12 -2.82 0.90
C ASP A 71 25.34 -3.70 2.13
N GLU A 72 26.50 -3.59 2.79
CA GLU A 72 26.78 -4.28 4.05
C GLU A 72 25.88 -3.78 5.20
N ALA A 73 25.62 -2.48 5.29
CA ALA A 73 24.68 -1.94 6.27
C ALA A 73 23.25 -2.47 6.06
N ALA A 74 22.80 -2.55 4.81
CA ALA A 74 21.52 -3.15 4.46
C ALA A 74 21.49 -4.65 4.80
N ARG A 75 22.57 -5.38 4.50
CA ARG A 75 22.74 -6.81 4.83
C ARG A 75 22.56 -7.04 6.33
N VAL A 76 23.25 -6.27 7.18
CA VAL A 76 23.15 -6.38 8.64
C VAL A 76 21.74 -6.04 9.14
N LYS A 77 21.10 -5.00 8.61
CA LYS A 77 19.72 -4.65 9.00
C LYS A 77 18.72 -5.77 8.68
N ILE A 78 18.82 -6.35 7.48
CA ILE A 78 17.95 -7.44 7.07
C ILE A 78 18.27 -8.72 7.85
N GLU A 79 19.54 -8.98 8.16
CA GLU A 79 19.94 -10.12 8.99
C GLU A 79 19.38 -10.01 10.41
N ASN A 80 19.46 -8.82 11.02
CA ASN A 80 18.86 -8.56 12.33
C ASN A 80 17.35 -8.72 12.30
N TRP A 81 16.68 -8.20 11.27
CA TRP A 81 15.23 -8.35 11.10
C TRP A 81 14.83 -9.81 10.88
N ALA A 82 15.58 -10.55 10.05
CA ALA A 82 15.34 -11.96 9.76
C ALA A 82 15.47 -12.79 11.04
N ASN A 83 16.52 -12.55 11.84
CA ASN A 83 16.71 -13.23 13.11
C ASN A 83 15.64 -12.85 14.15
N ALA A 84 15.17 -11.60 14.18
CA ALA A 84 14.11 -11.20 15.10
C ALA A 84 12.71 -11.75 14.72
N THR A 85 12.46 -11.94 13.42
CA THR A 85 11.10 -12.25 12.91
C THR A 85 10.93 -13.71 12.50
N LEU A 86 11.98 -14.35 11.99
CA LEU A 86 11.93 -15.69 11.39
C LEU A 86 12.54 -16.77 12.27
N GLN A 87 13.27 -16.42 13.34
CA GLN A 87 13.76 -17.42 14.29
C GLN A 87 12.58 -18.21 14.86
N SER A 88 12.68 -19.52 14.73
CA SER A 88 11.69 -20.49 15.19
C SER A 88 12.44 -21.63 15.85
N ASP A 89 11.74 -22.47 16.62
CA ASP A 89 12.33 -23.63 17.30
C ASP A 89 12.95 -24.67 16.33
N ILE A 90 12.73 -24.50 15.03
CA ILE A 90 13.16 -25.40 13.95
C ILE A 90 14.39 -24.85 13.19
N MET A 91 14.70 -23.56 13.30
CA MET A 91 15.79 -22.90 12.56
C MET A 91 16.77 -22.19 13.49
N ASP A 92 18.05 -22.41 13.22
CA ASP A 92 19.16 -21.72 13.87
C ASP A 92 19.37 -20.31 13.31
N ASN A 93 20.37 -19.60 13.82
CA ASN A 93 20.75 -18.27 13.36
C ASN A 93 20.88 -18.19 11.83
N ILE A 94 20.21 -17.20 11.24
CA ILE A 94 20.22 -16.92 9.81
C ILE A 94 21.38 -15.99 9.53
N VAL A 95 22.31 -16.41 8.67
CA VAL A 95 23.45 -15.61 8.22
C VAL A 95 23.22 -15.21 6.77
N ILE A 96 23.17 -13.91 6.49
CA ILE A 96 23.00 -13.40 5.12
C ILE A 96 24.37 -13.22 4.47
N HIS A 97 24.60 -13.86 3.32
CA HIS A 97 25.86 -13.77 2.57
C HIS A 97 25.85 -12.70 1.49
N SER A 98 24.75 -12.57 0.77
CA SER A 98 24.60 -11.56 -0.28
C SER A 98 23.18 -11.03 -0.32
N LEU A 99 23.04 -9.76 -0.65
CA LEU A 99 21.76 -9.06 -0.74
C LEU A 99 21.77 -8.17 -1.98
N ASP A 100 20.75 -8.32 -2.82
CA ASP A 100 20.42 -7.40 -3.90
C ASP A 100 19.01 -6.85 -3.63
N LEU A 101 18.92 -5.54 -3.45
CA LEU A 101 17.66 -4.82 -3.20
C LEU A 101 16.91 -4.46 -4.48
N GLY A 102 17.48 -4.76 -5.66
CA GLY A 102 16.94 -4.41 -6.95
C GLY A 102 17.03 -2.91 -7.27
N VAL A 103 16.51 -2.55 -8.43
CA VAL A 103 16.56 -1.17 -8.97
C VAL A 103 15.20 -0.64 -9.41
N SER A 104 14.23 -1.53 -9.66
CA SER A 104 12.90 -1.19 -10.14
C SER A 104 11.95 -0.81 -9.01
N ALA A 105 10.77 -0.32 -9.34
CA ALA A 105 9.69 -0.02 -8.40
C ALA A 105 8.38 -0.68 -8.86
N PRO A 106 7.44 -0.96 -7.94
CA PRO A 106 6.15 -1.52 -8.32
C PRO A 106 5.38 -0.52 -9.19
N ARG A 107 4.73 -1.04 -10.22
CA ARG A 107 3.90 -0.28 -11.15
C ARG A 107 2.44 -0.64 -10.95
N ILE A 108 1.60 0.38 -10.93
CA ILE A 108 0.16 0.26 -10.92
C ILE A 108 -0.34 0.55 -12.34
N THR A 109 -1.24 -0.31 -12.79
CA THR A 109 -1.93 -0.20 -14.08
C THR A 109 -3.41 -0.47 -13.89
N GLU A 110 -4.21 -0.05 -14.87
CA GLU A 110 -5.65 -0.32 -14.93
C GLU A 110 -6.40 0.11 -13.67
N ALA A 111 -6.08 1.30 -13.15
CA ALA A 111 -6.76 1.84 -11.99
C ALA A 111 -8.18 2.28 -12.38
N ARG A 112 -9.20 1.75 -11.69
CA ARG A 112 -10.60 2.10 -11.92
C ARG A 112 -11.37 2.21 -10.61
N MET A 113 -12.39 3.05 -10.60
CA MET A 113 -13.33 3.16 -9.49
C MET A 113 -14.50 2.20 -9.71
N VAL A 114 -14.75 1.33 -8.72
CA VAL A 114 -15.82 0.33 -8.74
C VAL A 114 -16.71 0.53 -7.50
N PRO A 115 -18.03 0.36 -7.60
CA PRO A 115 -18.90 0.36 -6.42
C PRO A 115 -18.48 -0.68 -5.39
N ASP A 116 -18.48 -0.33 -4.10
CA ASP A 116 -18.17 -1.29 -3.03
C ASP A 116 -19.34 -2.29 -2.88
N LEU A 117 -19.05 -3.58 -2.92
CA LEU A 117 -20.04 -4.62 -2.68
C LEU A 117 -20.60 -4.60 -1.24
N ASN A 118 -19.83 -4.08 -0.28
CA ASN A 118 -20.20 -4.04 1.12
C ASN A 118 -20.87 -2.71 1.54
N ASP A 119 -20.80 -1.68 0.68
CA ASP A 119 -21.38 -0.37 0.95
C ASP A 119 -22.07 0.15 -0.32
N PRO A 120 -23.42 0.17 -0.38
CA PRO A 120 -24.17 0.60 -1.55
C PRO A 120 -23.86 2.02 -2.03
N ASN A 121 -23.35 2.87 -1.13
CA ASN A 121 -22.97 4.25 -1.42
C ASN A 121 -21.45 4.43 -1.47
N GLY A 122 -20.69 3.36 -1.24
CA GLY A 122 -19.24 3.35 -1.24
C GLY A 122 -18.67 3.07 -2.62
N PHE A 123 -17.46 3.59 -2.85
CA PHE A 123 -16.65 3.27 -4.00
C PHE A 123 -15.28 2.80 -3.54
N VAL A 124 -14.65 1.98 -4.35
CA VAL A 124 -13.34 1.38 -4.10
C VAL A 124 -12.52 1.49 -5.37
N ALA A 125 -11.24 1.84 -5.23
CA ALA A 125 -10.33 1.80 -6.37
C ALA A 125 -9.77 0.39 -6.52
N GLU A 126 -9.94 -0.22 -7.68
CA GLU A 126 -9.29 -1.47 -8.06
C GLU A 126 -8.16 -1.16 -9.04
N CYS A 127 -7.01 -1.77 -8.84
CA CYS A 127 -5.88 -1.64 -9.75
C CYS A 127 -5.02 -2.90 -9.78
N ASN A 128 -4.22 -3.04 -10.84
CA ASN A 128 -3.28 -4.13 -10.99
C ASN A 128 -1.88 -3.64 -10.61
N LEU A 129 -1.27 -4.31 -9.63
CA LEU A 129 0.08 -4.07 -9.17
C LEU A 129 1.02 -5.09 -9.80
N SER A 130 2.10 -4.63 -10.42
CA SER A 130 3.16 -5.46 -10.96
C SER A 130 4.52 -4.97 -10.49
N TYR A 131 5.39 -5.89 -10.09
CA TYR A 131 6.76 -5.60 -9.69
C TYR A 131 7.68 -6.60 -10.36
N ILE A 132 8.53 -6.09 -11.25
CA ILE A 132 9.52 -6.86 -12.00
C ILE A 132 10.88 -6.30 -11.64
N ASP A 133 11.70 -7.11 -11.00
CA ASP A 133 13.01 -6.69 -10.50
C ASP A 133 13.93 -7.92 -10.36
N THR A 134 15.17 -7.69 -9.94
CA THR A 134 16.17 -8.76 -9.71
C THR A 134 16.51 -8.91 -8.23
N VAL A 135 15.58 -8.59 -7.33
CA VAL A 135 15.79 -8.68 -5.87
C VAL A 135 16.22 -10.11 -5.51
N SER A 136 17.33 -10.24 -4.78
CA SER A 136 17.83 -11.53 -4.37
C SER A 136 18.49 -11.51 -3.00
N VAL A 137 18.39 -12.62 -2.28
CA VAL A 137 19.03 -12.81 -0.99
C VAL A 137 19.65 -14.20 -0.94
N SER A 138 20.94 -14.28 -0.60
CA SER A 138 21.62 -15.53 -0.30
C SER A 138 21.87 -15.61 1.19
N LEU A 139 21.45 -16.70 1.82
CA LEU A 139 21.57 -16.92 3.25
C LEU A 139 21.99 -18.35 3.56
N SER A 140 22.56 -18.56 4.74
CA SER A 140 22.72 -19.88 5.33
C SER A 140 22.05 -19.95 6.69
N THR A 141 21.47 -21.11 6.98
CA THR A 141 20.87 -21.41 8.29
C THR A 141 21.05 -22.90 8.57
N SER A 142 20.89 -23.30 9.82
CA SER A 142 20.85 -24.72 10.19
C SER A 142 19.45 -25.10 10.61
N VAL A 143 18.88 -26.13 9.97
CA VAL A 143 17.61 -26.71 10.41
C VAL A 143 17.88 -27.67 11.54
N LEU A 144 17.15 -27.50 12.64
CA LEU A 144 17.21 -28.31 13.84
C LEU A 144 16.17 -29.43 13.75
N PHE A 145 16.62 -30.68 13.88
CA PHE A 145 15.75 -31.84 13.94
C PHE A 145 15.61 -32.31 15.39
N ASN A 146 14.36 -32.42 15.85
CA ASN A 146 14.01 -32.80 17.21
C ASN A 146 13.49 -34.25 17.33
N TYR A 147 13.71 -35.09 16.31
CA TYR A 147 13.30 -36.50 16.31
C TYR A 147 14.51 -37.40 16.01
N PRO A 148 14.72 -38.52 16.74
CA PRO A 148 13.88 -39.07 17.82
C PRO A 148 14.05 -38.39 19.20
N VAL A 149 15.04 -37.51 19.36
CA VAL A 149 15.28 -36.71 20.58
C VAL A 149 15.45 -35.21 20.23
N PRO A 150 15.22 -34.26 21.16
CA PRO A 150 15.44 -32.83 20.90
C PRO A 150 16.88 -32.56 20.43
N LEU A 151 17.05 -31.65 19.47
CA LEU A 151 18.35 -31.28 18.88
C LEU A 151 19.17 -32.47 18.34
N PHE A 152 18.50 -33.56 17.95
CA PHE A 152 19.13 -34.78 17.42
C PHE A 152 20.08 -34.51 16.26
N ALA A 153 19.72 -33.62 15.34
CA ALA A 153 20.57 -33.26 14.22
C ALA A 153 20.48 -31.77 13.87
N ARG A 154 21.60 -31.20 13.43
CA ARG A 154 21.70 -29.86 12.86
C ARG A 154 22.15 -30.02 11.42
N LEU A 155 21.31 -29.58 10.49
CA LEU A 155 21.59 -29.72 9.07
C LEU A 155 21.82 -28.35 8.45
N PRO A 156 23.04 -28.04 8.00
CA PRO A 156 23.32 -26.77 7.34
C PRO A 156 22.62 -26.73 5.98
N VAL A 157 21.94 -25.63 5.72
CA VAL A 157 21.24 -25.32 4.48
C VAL A 157 21.72 -23.95 4.00
N SER A 158 22.23 -23.88 2.78
CA SER A 158 22.44 -22.61 2.07
C SER A 158 21.32 -22.41 1.07
N LEU A 159 20.76 -21.21 1.02
CA LEU A 159 19.62 -20.84 0.19
C LEU A 159 19.94 -19.56 -0.57
N THR A 160 19.60 -19.53 -1.85
CA THR A 160 19.52 -18.28 -2.61
C THR A 160 18.11 -18.13 -3.14
N LEU A 161 17.49 -17.01 -2.81
CA LEU A 161 16.14 -16.65 -3.22
C LEU A 161 16.24 -15.46 -4.16
N SER A 162 15.55 -15.50 -5.29
CA SER A 162 15.47 -14.39 -6.24
C SER A 162 14.03 -14.21 -6.70
N LEU A 163 13.52 -12.99 -6.56
CA LEU A 163 12.20 -12.58 -7.02
C LEU A 163 12.34 -11.95 -8.40
N SER A 164 11.68 -12.53 -9.41
CA SER A 164 11.66 -12.00 -10.79
C SER A 164 10.38 -11.21 -11.08
N LEU A 165 9.24 -11.71 -10.61
CA LEU A 165 7.93 -11.12 -10.85
C LEU A 165 7.02 -11.30 -9.64
N PHE A 166 6.38 -10.21 -9.23
CA PHE A 166 5.22 -10.21 -8.37
C PHE A 166 4.08 -9.46 -9.06
N SER A 167 2.91 -10.06 -9.17
CA SER A 167 1.73 -9.44 -9.76
C SER A 167 0.49 -9.76 -8.94
N ALA A 168 -0.33 -8.75 -8.65
CA ALA A 168 -1.51 -8.90 -7.82
C ALA A 168 -2.54 -7.82 -8.14
N ASN A 169 -3.82 -8.15 -7.90
CA ASN A 169 -4.86 -7.12 -7.85
C ASN A 169 -4.85 -6.46 -6.46
N VAL A 170 -4.96 -5.14 -6.45
CA VAL A 170 -4.97 -4.32 -5.24
C VAL A 170 -6.25 -3.50 -5.21
N THR A 171 -6.86 -3.46 -4.03
CA THR A 171 -8.11 -2.79 -3.75
C THR A 171 -7.86 -1.71 -2.70
N ILE A 172 -8.14 -0.45 -3.03
CA ILE A 172 -7.94 0.70 -2.13
C ILE A 172 -9.32 1.23 -1.74
N LYS A 173 -9.67 1.02 -0.47
CA LYS A 173 -10.91 1.52 0.12
C LYS A 173 -10.68 2.91 0.72
N PRO A 174 -11.45 3.93 0.30
CA PRO A 174 -11.37 5.26 0.85
C PRO A 174 -11.85 5.30 2.31
N PRO A 175 -11.46 6.33 3.08
CA PRO A 175 -11.92 6.52 4.44
C PRO A 175 -13.43 6.77 4.47
N ALA A 176 -14.14 6.05 5.35
CA ALA A 176 -15.55 6.34 5.59
C ALA A 176 -15.70 7.67 6.34
N PRO A 177 -16.52 8.62 5.86
CA PRO A 177 -16.65 9.96 6.48
C PRO A 177 -17.30 9.91 7.86
N THR A 178 -18.05 8.84 8.16
CA THR A 178 -18.71 8.61 9.45
C THR A 178 -17.84 7.85 10.45
N ALA A 179 -16.65 7.39 10.04
CA ALA A 179 -15.78 6.63 10.93
C ALA A 179 -15.09 7.54 11.95
N ILE A 180 -15.13 7.13 13.22
CA ILE A 180 -14.43 7.79 14.35
C ILE A 180 -12.93 7.97 14.07
N ALA A 181 -12.35 7.03 13.33
CA ALA A 181 -10.94 6.98 12.94
C ALA A 181 -10.84 6.76 11.42
N PRO A 182 -10.89 7.82 10.60
CA PRO A 182 -10.87 7.68 9.15
C PRO A 182 -9.51 7.17 8.68
N SER A 183 -9.54 6.11 7.88
CA SER A 183 -8.36 5.41 7.41
C SER A 183 -8.53 4.94 5.97
N VAL A 184 -7.46 5.03 5.19
CA VAL A 184 -7.37 4.38 3.88
C VAL A 184 -6.97 2.93 4.09
N THR A 185 -7.68 2.00 3.47
CA THR A 185 -7.35 0.56 3.57
C THR A 185 -6.91 0.05 2.21
N LEU A 186 -5.69 -0.46 2.12
CA LEU A 186 -5.16 -1.15 0.95
C LEU A 186 -5.24 -2.65 1.21
N THR A 187 -5.89 -3.37 0.31
CA THR A 187 -6.05 -4.83 0.39
C THR A 187 -5.48 -5.46 -0.87
N LEU A 188 -4.55 -6.38 -0.69
CA LEU A 188 -4.01 -7.23 -1.75
C LEU A 188 -4.90 -8.45 -1.91
N SER A 189 -5.20 -8.83 -3.16
CA SER A 189 -5.91 -10.07 -3.45
C SER A 189 -5.11 -11.29 -2.95
N PRO A 190 -5.76 -12.30 -2.34
CA PRO A 190 -5.09 -13.54 -1.95
C PRO A 190 -4.63 -14.37 -3.18
N HIS A 191 -5.18 -14.08 -4.37
CA HIS A 191 -4.79 -14.70 -5.63
C HIS A 191 -3.77 -13.82 -6.36
N PHE A 192 -2.52 -13.88 -5.92
CA PHE A 192 -1.40 -13.19 -6.56
C PHE A 192 -0.46 -14.17 -7.26
N HIS A 193 0.26 -13.67 -8.26
CA HIS A 193 1.32 -14.38 -8.95
C HIS A 193 2.66 -13.97 -8.36
N LEU A 194 3.43 -14.95 -7.88
CA LEU A 194 4.76 -14.77 -7.31
C LEU A 194 5.71 -15.74 -8.00
N GLU A 195 6.66 -15.20 -8.76
CA GLU A 195 7.70 -15.99 -9.41
C GLU A 195 8.99 -15.87 -8.60
N LEU A 196 9.30 -16.95 -7.87
CA LEU A 196 10.46 -17.04 -7.01
C LEU A 196 11.40 -18.13 -7.51
N ARG A 197 12.64 -17.78 -7.80
CA ARG A 197 13.70 -18.75 -8.05
C ARG A 197 14.41 -19.05 -6.74
N THR A 198 14.42 -20.33 -6.36
CA THR A 198 15.15 -20.81 -5.18
C THR A 198 16.22 -21.80 -5.59
N THR A 199 17.44 -21.64 -5.09
CA THR A 199 18.47 -22.69 -5.14
C THR A 199 18.84 -23.07 -3.71
N SER A 200 19.18 -24.34 -3.50
CA SER A 200 19.49 -24.83 -2.15
C SER A 200 20.67 -25.80 -2.15
N LEU A 201 21.53 -25.72 -1.14
CA LEU A 201 22.60 -26.68 -0.91
C LEU A 201 22.51 -27.22 0.51
N LEU A 202 22.58 -28.55 0.65
CA LEU A 202 22.37 -29.22 1.93
C LEU A 202 23.56 -30.10 2.34
N GLY A 203 23.99 -29.95 3.59
CA GLY A 203 25.01 -30.78 4.22
C GLY A 203 26.45 -30.28 4.06
N SER A 204 27.39 -30.89 4.80
CA SER A 204 28.77 -30.43 4.99
C SER A 204 29.66 -30.33 3.73
N ARG A 205 29.21 -30.89 2.60
CA ARG A 205 29.85 -30.81 1.27
C ARG A 205 28.86 -30.61 0.13
N ALA A 206 27.67 -30.06 0.42
CA ALA A 206 26.57 -29.97 -0.55
C ALA A 206 26.28 -31.31 -1.25
N LYS A 207 26.07 -32.38 -0.48
CA LYS A 207 25.77 -33.72 -1.05
C LYS A 207 24.43 -33.75 -1.77
N LEU A 208 23.52 -32.83 -1.42
CA LEU A 208 22.24 -32.63 -2.07
C LEU A 208 22.15 -31.18 -2.51
N ALA A 209 22.13 -30.99 -3.82
CA ALA A 209 21.80 -29.73 -4.46
C ALA A 209 20.31 -29.73 -4.82
N ASP A 210 19.69 -28.55 -4.75
CA ASP A 210 18.33 -28.26 -5.19
C ASP A 210 17.28 -29.22 -4.65
N VAL A 211 17.13 -29.23 -3.33
CA VAL A 211 16.13 -30.04 -2.61
C VAL A 211 14.74 -29.47 -2.92
N PRO A 212 13.93 -30.10 -3.78
CA PRO A 212 12.70 -29.48 -4.29
C PRO A 212 11.67 -29.23 -3.19
N LYS A 213 11.68 -30.08 -2.15
CA LYS A 213 10.78 -29.95 -1.00
C LYS A 213 11.05 -28.67 -0.20
N ILE A 214 12.31 -28.25 -0.11
CA ILE A 214 12.70 -27.01 0.59
C ILE A 214 12.23 -25.81 -0.23
N HIS A 215 12.39 -25.84 -1.55
CA HIS A 215 11.92 -24.77 -2.43
C HIS A 215 10.41 -24.57 -2.29
N GLN A 216 9.63 -25.64 -2.40
CA GLN A 216 8.18 -25.60 -2.20
C GLN A 216 7.79 -25.08 -0.82
N MET A 217 8.47 -25.53 0.24
CA MET A 217 8.18 -25.10 1.59
C MET A 217 8.44 -23.59 1.77
N ILE A 218 9.55 -23.08 1.25
CA ILE A 218 9.91 -21.66 1.35
C ILE A 218 8.93 -20.81 0.54
N GLU A 219 8.63 -21.23 -0.68
CA GLU A 219 7.69 -20.51 -1.56
C GLU A 219 6.31 -20.40 -0.91
N GLU A 220 5.76 -21.51 -0.40
CA GLU A 220 4.47 -21.52 0.28
C GLU A 220 4.49 -20.71 1.59
N ARG A 221 5.63 -20.70 2.30
CA ARG A 221 5.78 -19.88 3.51
C ARG A 221 5.79 -18.39 3.17
N ILE A 222 6.46 -17.98 2.09
CA ILE A 222 6.48 -16.60 1.62
C ILE A 222 5.09 -16.20 1.13
N LYS A 223 4.43 -17.03 0.33
CA LYS A 223 3.05 -16.76 -0.11
C LYS A 223 2.11 -16.56 1.06
N ARG A 224 2.18 -17.43 2.07
CA ARG A 224 1.40 -17.30 3.29
C ARG A 224 1.73 -16.00 4.05
N ALA A 225 3.01 -15.68 4.21
CA ALA A 225 3.41 -14.45 4.90
C ALA A 225 2.91 -13.18 4.20
N ILE A 226 2.85 -13.18 2.87
CA ILE A 226 2.26 -12.08 2.08
C ILE A 226 0.74 -12.03 2.28
N ALA A 227 0.06 -13.17 2.18
CA ALA A 227 -1.39 -13.26 2.37
C ALA A 227 -1.83 -12.84 3.78
N ASP A 228 -1.09 -13.22 4.82
CA ASP A 228 -1.37 -12.87 6.21
C ASP A 228 -1.23 -11.35 6.46
N ARG A 229 -0.42 -10.66 5.64
CA ARG A 229 -0.18 -9.21 5.73
C ARG A 229 -0.82 -8.42 4.59
N ALA A 230 -1.75 -9.04 3.86
CA ALA A 230 -2.35 -8.48 2.65
C ALA A 230 -3.20 -7.21 2.87
N THR A 231 -3.51 -6.85 4.12
CA THR A 231 -4.30 -5.66 4.45
C THR A 231 -3.47 -4.64 5.21
N TRP A 232 -3.34 -3.44 4.64
CA TRP A 232 -2.68 -2.30 5.28
C TRP A 232 -3.68 -1.18 5.52
N LYS A 233 -3.73 -0.68 6.76
CA LYS A 233 -4.62 0.40 7.16
C LYS A 233 -3.80 1.63 7.51
N PHE A 234 -3.96 2.68 6.70
CA PHE A 234 -3.28 3.96 6.89
C PHE A 234 -4.24 4.94 7.54
N MET A 235 -3.93 5.35 8.76
CA MET A 235 -4.68 6.39 9.47
C MET A 235 -4.39 7.75 8.87
N LEU A 236 -5.41 8.57 8.65
CA LEU A 236 -5.19 9.91 8.13
C LEU A 236 -4.61 10.83 9.22
N PRO A 237 -3.46 11.48 8.97
CA PRO A 237 -2.84 12.37 9.94
C PRO A 237 -3.77 13.56 10.26
N GLY A 238 -3.83 13.96 11.54
CA GLY A 238 -4.64 15.09 12.01
C GLY A 238 -6.14 14.82 12.19
N LEU A 239 -6.69 13.76 11.58
CA LEU A 239 -8.09 13.36 11.77
C LEU A 239 -8.29 12.45 12.98
N ALA A 240 -7.29 11.63 13.32
CA ALA A 240 -7.29 10.86 14.57
C ALA A 240 -7.28 11.77 15.82
N ALA A 241 -6.71 12.98 15.73
CA ALA A 241 -6.55 13.90 16.85
C ALA A 241 -7.81 14.71 17.23
N ARG A 242 -8.86 14.74 16.39
CA ARG A 242 -10.13 15.42 16.75
C ARG A 242 -10.84 14.71 17.91
N THR A 243 -10.83 13.39 17.90
CA THR A 243 -11.46 12.59 18.97
C THR A 243 -10.75 12.74 20.32
N ALA A 244 -9.43 12.97 20.33
CA ALA A 244 -8.69 13.26 21.56
C ALA A 244 -8.96 14.67 22.12
N ARG A 245 -9.47 15.61 21.30
CA ARG A 245 -9.85 16.96 21.73
C ARG A 245 -11.33 17.12 22.08
N GLU A 246 -12.20 16.24 21.57
CA GLU A 246 -13.65 16.27 21.84
C GLU A 246 -14.08 15.31 22.97
N GLY A 247 -13.14 14.56 23.57
CA GLY A 247 -13.40 13.58 24.63
C GLY A 247 -12.96 14.00 26.02
N LEU A 248 -13.43 15.14 26.53
CA LEU A 248 -13.58 15.39 27.97
C LEU A 248 -14.50 16.60 28.18
N PRO A 249 -15.78 16.43 28.54
CA PRO A 249 -16.54 17.49 29.15
C PRO A 249 -16.05 17.66 30.59
N ASP A 250 -15.26 18.70 30.84
CA ASP A 250 -15.10 19.26 32.18
C ASP A 250 -16.47 19.81 32.64
N ILE A 251 -17.27 18.98 33.30
CA ILE A 251 -18.38 19.44 34.16
C ILE A 251 -18.45 18.57 35.42
N LEU A 252 -17.77 19.08 36.46
CA LEU A 252 -18.15 19.18 37.88
C LEU A 252 -18.74 17.97 38.64
N LEU A 253 -18.02 17.64 39.73
CA LEU A 253 -18.38 16.87 40.96
C LEU A 253 -18.54 15.35 40.85
#